data_AF-A0A1C4KKS5-F1
#
_entry.id   AF-A0A1C4KKS5-F1
#
_cell.length_a   1.000
_cell.length_b   1.000
_cell.length_c   1.000
_cell.angle_alpha   90.00
_cell.angle_beta   90.00
_cell.angle_gamma   90.00
#
_symmetry.space_group_name_H-M   'P 1'
#
loop_
_entity.id
_entity.type
_entity.pdbx_description
1 polymer ?
#
loop_
_entity_poly.entity_id
_entity_poly.type
_entity_poly.pdbx_seq_one_letter_code
_entity_poly.pdbx_strand_id
1 'polypeptide(L)'
;MSGRPTAYAGAGWLRGSGGGARALPALLLGVLLLLVTACSGGGDGGGAGTDGKDGGKVRPSPTLSQAVVTVAPEDGAKDVDTSGVLKITASKGKLTEVRVADTKGTEVAGDIVRGGTAWQPELHLAASTTYKVHAVAKDAHGRASAKDTTFTTLVPKNTFIGRFTPEDGSKVGVGMPVSLNFSRGITDPKAVERGIKVTAEPDVEIRHKWYGNDRLDFRPEKYWAPGTKVTLTLALDGVEGRPGVYGEQAKTVRFTIGRSQVSYVDARAHTMRVTRDGKTLKTIPITAGAPNSTTYNGQMVISEKYPVTRMNGDTVGYGGEYDIPDVPHAMRLSTSGTFVHGNYWAGPGVFGNQNASHGCVGLRDARGGGDSSTPASWFYNSSLIGDVVVVSHSDDKQIQWWNGLNGWNLPWGEWQS
;
A
#
# COMPACT_ATOMS: atom_id res chain seq x y z
N MET A 1 13.25 33.89 -2.09
CA MET A 1 12.67 34.75 -1.03
C MET A 1 11.74 33.89 -0.20
N SER A 2 11.98 33.90 1.09
CA SER A 2 11.45 33.06 2.16
C SER A 2 10.01 33.41 2.55
N GLY A 3 9.17 32.39 2.79
CA GLY A 3 7.83 32.56 3.35
C GLY A 3 7.29 31.25 3.90
N ARG A 4 7.49 31.01 5.20
CA ARG A 4 6.83 29.94 5.99
C ARG A 4 5.39 30.36 6.31
N PRO A 5 4.42 29.43 6.42
CA PRO A 5 3.19 29.69 7.14
C PRO A 5 3.31 29.33 8.63
N THR A 6 2.75 30.21 9.44
CA THR A 6 2.65 30.24 10.89
C THR A 6 1.61 29.27 11.44
N ALA A 7 1.93 28.66 12.60
CA ALA A 7 1.04 27.84 13.40
C ALA A 7 0.07 28.71 14.21
N TYR A 8 -1.20 28.30 14.29
CA TYR A 8 -2.20 28.87 15.19
C TYR A 8 -2.24 28.07 16.50
N ALA A 9 -2.05 28.77 17.61
CA ALA A 9 -2.17 28.28 18.97
C ALA A 9 -3.63 28.37 19.45
N GLY A 10 -4.14 27.28 20.04
CA GLY A 10 -5.42 27.25 20.77
C GLY A 10 -5.16 27.30 22.27
N ALA A 11 -5.60 28.40 22.90
CA ALA A 11 -5.46 28.66 24.32
C ALA A 11 -6.42 27.80 25.17
N GLY A 12 -5.94 27.38 26.34
CA GLY A 12 -6.67 26.61 27.33
C GLY A 12 -7.64 27.43 28.17
N TRP A 13 -8.52 26.71 28.86
CA TRP A 13 -9.34 27.20 29.96
C TRP A 13 -9.17 26.28 31.17
N LEU A 14 -8.95 26.92 32.32
CA LEU A 14 -8.78 26.36 33.66
C LEU A 14 -10.03 26.63 34.53
N ARG A 15 -10.11 25.88 35.64
CA ARG A 15 -10.97 25.97 36.85
C ARG A 15 -12.22 25.09 36.82
N GLY A 16 -12.59 24.38 37.89
CA GLY A 16 -12.12 24.27 39.29
C GLY A 16 -12.76 23.00 39.91
N SER A 17 -12.08 22.24 40.77
CA SER A 17 -11.93 22.37 42.24
C SER A 17 -13.13 21.86 43.08
N GLY A 18 -12.82 20.91 43.98
CA GLY A 18 -13.64 20.42 45.10
C GLY A 18 -13.80 18.90 45.02
N GLY A 19 -13.37 18.05 45.94
CA GLY A 19 -12.97 18.20 47.35
C GLY A 19 -13.65 17.06 48.12
N GLY A 20 -12.88 16.21 48.82
CA GLY A 20 -13.46 15.18 49.70
C GLY A 20 -12.56 13.98 49.93
N ALA A 21 -12.19 13.74 51.18
CA ALA A 21 -11.09 12.90 51.64
C ALA A 21 -11.54 11.58 52.31
N ARG A 22 -10.53 10.73 52.61
CA ARG A 22 -10.48 9.56 53.53
C ARG A 22 -10.95 8.23 52.90
N ALA A 23 -10.30 7.07 53.06
CA ALA A 23 -9.31 6.58 54.02
C ALA A 23 -8.48 5.40 53.44
N LEU A 24 -7.28 5.20 54.00
CA LEU A 24 -6.46 3.97 53.99
C LEU A 24 -7.03 2.96 55.03
N PRO A 25 -6.75 1.63 55.01
CA PRO A 25 -5.38 1.08 54.95
C PRO A 25 -5.12 -0.29 54.27
N ALA A 26 -3.85 -0.43 53.86
CA ALA A 26 -2.91 -1.56 54.00
C ALA A 26 -3.24 -3.01 53.53
N LEU A 27 -2.21 -3.57 52.85
CA LEU A 27 -1.47 -4.84 53.11
C LEU A 27 -1.34 -5.87 51.97
N LEU A 28 -0.09 -6.36 51.86
CA LEU A 28 0.47 -7.60 51.25
C LEU A 28 0.84 -7.55 49.75
N LEU A 29 2.12 -7.33 49.39
CA LEU A 29 3.26 -8.26 49.28
C LEU A 29 3.08 -9.44 48.30
N GLY A 30 3.94 -9.47 47.26
CA GLY A 30 4.11 -10.63 46.39
C GLY A 30 4.86 -10.35 45.08
N VAL A 31 6.11 -9.88 45.15
CA VAL A 31 7.03 -9.83 43.99
C VAL A 31 7.81 -11.14 43.95
N LEU A 32 7.65 -11.93 42.88
CA LEU A 32 8.48 -13.10 42.60
C LEU A 32 9.37 -12.82 41.39
N LEU A 33 10.61 -12.41 41.66
CA LEU A 33 11.70 -12.30 40.68
C LEU A 33 12.62 -13.51 40.88
N LEU A 34 12.74 -14.37 39.87
CA LEU A 34 13.77 -15.41 39.80
C LEU A 34 14.89 -14.93 38.88
N LEU A 35 15.95 -14.41 39.47
CA LEU A 35 17.27 -14.24 38.85
C LEU A 35 18.17 -15.34 39.41
N VAL A 36 18.67 -16.22 38.54
CA VAL A 36 19.79 -17.10 38.87
C VAL A 36 20.99 -16.67 38.04
N THR A 37 21.78 -15.76 38.61
CA THR A 37 23.16 -15.50 38.22
C THR A 37 24.06 -16.48 38.96
N ALA A 38 24.66 -17.44 38.27
CA ALA A 38 25.71 -18.27 38.84
C ALA A 38 27.06 -17.57 38.64
N CYS A 39 27.60 -17.00 39.71
CA CYS A 39 28.96 -16.51 39.79
C CYS A 39 29.93 -17.68 40.00
N SER A 40 30.96 -17.71 39.15
CA SER A 40 32.21 -18.45 39.34
C SER A 40 32.93 -17.95 40.59
N GLY A 41 33.14 -18.82 41.58
CA GLY A 41 33.96 -18.56 42.77
C GLY A 41 35.21 -19.42 42.75
N GLY A 42 36.37 -18.78 42.56
CA GLY A 42 37.67 -19.31 42.94
C GLY A 42 38.06 -18.81 44.34
N GLY A 43 38.72 -19.66 45.12
CA GLY A 43 39.25 -19.31 46.43
C GLY A 43 39.88 -20.51 47.15
N ASP A 44 41.21 -20.50 47.21
CA ASP A 44 42.09 -21.39 47.98
C ASP A 44 41.80 -21.36 49.49
N GLY A 45 42.09 -22.47 50.17
CA GLY A 45 42.15 -22.55 51.63
C GLY A 45 42.49 -23.96 52.11
N GLY A 46 43.75 -24.21 52.45
CA GLY A 46 44.25 -25.50 52.91
C GLY A 46 43.81 -25.88 54.33
N GLY A 47 43.68 -27.20 54.54
CA GLY A 47 43.49 -27.83 55.84
C GLY A 47 43.66 -29.34 55.71
N ALA A 48 44.72 -29.88 56.32
CA ALA A 48 45.09 -31.29 56.29
C ALA A 48 44.18 -32.16 57.16
N GLY A 49 43.98 -33.43 56.76
CA GLY A 49 43.63 -34.49 57.71
C GLY A 49 42.72 -35.62 57.21
N THR A 50 43.34 -36.77 56.99
CA THR A 50 42.83 -38.15 57.20
C THR A 50 42.07 -38.87 56.09
N ASP A 51 42.61 -40.06 55.78
CA ASP A 51 42.17 -41.05 54.81
C ASP A 51 40.76 -41.59 55.09
N GLY A 52 39.90 -41.44 54.09
CA GLY A 52 38.64 -42.16 53.96
C GLY A 52 38.46 -42.57 52.50
N LYS A 53 38.80 -43.82 52.17
CA LYS A 53 38.41 -44.46 50.92
C LYS A 53 36.90 -44.57 50.89
N ASP A 54 36.24 -43.68 50.19
CA ASP A 54 34.87 -43.91 49.75
C ASP A 54 34.77 -43.68 48.24
N GLY A 55 34.28 -44.72 47.55
CA GLY A 55 34.20 -44.79 46.11
C GLY A 55 33.14 -43.84 45.58
N GLY A 56 33.52 -42.57 45.39
CA GLY A 56 32.69 -41.58 44.71
C GLY A 56 32.39 -42.05 43.29
N LYS A 57 31.16 -42.53 43.06
CA LYS A 57 30.56 -42.60 41.73
C LYS A 57 30.68 -41.21 41.11
N VAL A 58 31.60 -41.05 40.18
CA VAL A 58 31.70 -39.89 39.31
C VAL A 58 30.33 -39.74 38.64
N ARG A 59 29.56 -38.73 39.06
CA ARG A 59 28.32 -38.35 38.40
C ARG A 59 28.71 -38.03 36.95
N PRO A 60 28.16 -38.71 35.93
CA PRO A 60 28.53 -38.40 34.56
C PRO A 60 28.20 -36.93 34.30
N SER A 61 29.20 -36.14 33.92
CA SER A 61 28.99 -34.75 33.49
C SER A 61 27.91 -34.75 32.40
N PRO A 62 26.92 -33.83 32.48
CA PRO A 62 25.86 -33.78 31.48
C PRO A 62 26.50 -33.65 30.10
N THR A 63 26.22 -34.63 29.25
CA THR A 63 26.83 -34.73 27.92
C THR A 63 26.22 -33.64 27.06
N LEU A 64 26.99 -32.60 26.72
CA LEU A 64 26.53 -31.46 25.92
C LEU A 64 25.97 -31.91 24.56
N SER A 65 25.01 -31.15 24.03
CA SER A 65 24.48 -31.37 22.68
C SER A 65 25.60 -31.26 21.64
N GLN A 66 25.55 -32.11 20.61
CA GLN A 66 26.44 -32.00 19.46
C GLN A 66 25.91 -31.05 18.38
N ALA A 67 24.66 -30.60 18.49
CA ALA A 67 24.07 -29.69 17.52
C ALA A 67 24.76 -28.32 17.57
N VAL A 68 25.06 -27.78 16.39
CA VAL A 68 25.69 -26.47 16.25
C VAL A 68 24.74 -25.57 15.46
N VAL A 69 24.27 -24.51 16.12
CA VAL A 69 23.49 -23.44 15.49
C VAL A 69 24.45 -22.37 14.97
N THR A 70 24.30 -21.99 13.70
CA THR A 70 25.01 -20.88 13.09
C THR A 70 24.01 -19.81 12.70
N VAL A 71 24.30 -18.58 13.09
CA VAL A 71 23.54 -17.38 12.70
C VAL A 71 24.52 -16.45 12.01
N ALA A 72 24.15 -16.00 10.82
CA ALA A 72 24.72 -14.85 10.15
C ALA A 72 23.58 -13.82 9.96
N PRO A 73 23.81 -12.52 10.18
CA PRO A 73 25.08 -11.88 10.57
C PRO A 73 25.59 -12.26 11.97
N GLU A 74 26.84 -11.91 12.26
CA GLU A 74 27.45 -12.09 13.59
C GLU A 74 26.76 -11.23 14.65
N ASP A 75 26.95 -11.60 15.92
CA ASP A 75 26.37 -10.86 17.05
C ASP A 75 26.96 -9.46 17.15
N GLY A 76 26.08 -8.47 17.30
CA GLY A 76 26.40 -7.05 17.30
C GLY A 76 26.68 -6.45 15.91
N ALA A 77 26.54 -7.20 14.81
CA ALA A 77 26.74 -6.68 13.47
C ALA A 77 25.85 -5.46 13.18
N LYS A 78 26.40 -4.48 12.47
CA LYS A 78 25.73 -3.24 12.07
C LYS A 78 25.77 -3.09 10.57
N ASP A 79 24.92 -2.20 10.05
CA ASP A 79 24.81 -1.91 8.63
C ASP A 79 24.57 -3.16 7.77
N VAL A 80 23.78 -4.09 8.31
CA VAL A 80 23.43 -5.35 7.66
C VAL A 80 22.40 -5.10 6.54
N ASP A 81 22.60 -5.72 5.38
CA ASP A 81 21.61 -5.65 4.30
C ASP A 81 20.25 -6.22 4.71
N THR A 82 19.18 -5.71 4.13
CA THR A 82 17.81 -6.13 4.47
C THR A 82 17.40 -7.44 3.80
N SER A 83 18.15 -7.90 2.79
CA SER A 83 17.81 -9.07 1.99
C SER A 83 18.99 -10.03 1.85
N GLY A 84 18.73 -11.34 1.92
CA GLY A 84 19.69 -12.40 1.57
C GLY A 84 20.84 -12.66 2.56
N VAL A 85 21.02 -11.82 3.58
CA VAL A 85 22.13 -11.93 4.54
C VAL A 85 21.78 -12.69 5.82
N LEU A 86 20.52 -12.69 6.26
CA LEU A 86 20.08 -13.47 7.42
C LEU A 86 20.06 -14.96 7.07
N LYS A 87 20.99 -15.72 7.65
CA LYS A 87 21.11 -17.17 7.48
C LYS A 87 21.17 -17.82 8.85
N ILE A 88 20.16 -18.62 9.16
CA ILE A 88 20.10 -19.41 10.39
C ILE A 88 20.13 -20.88 9.99
N THR A 89 21.15 -21.61 10.44
CA THR A 89 21.37 -23.01 10.07
C THR A 89 21.72 -23.87 11.28
N ALA A 90 21.50 -25.17 11.14
CA ALA A 90 21.93 -26.17 12.11
C ALA A 90 22.79 -27.23 11.43
N SER A 91 23.88 -27.63 12.11
CA SER A 91 24.68 -28.80 11.76
C SER A 91 24.72 -29.79 12.93
N LYS A 92 24.92 -31.08 12.64
CA LYS A 92 24.87 -32.18 13.62
C LYS A 92 23.57 -32.22 14.44
N GLY A 93 22.49 -31.71 13.87
CA GLY A 93 21.18 -31.58 14.49
C GLY A 93 20.19 -30.88 13.57
N LYS A 94 19.00 -30.59 14.08
CA LYS A 94 17.94 -29.88 13.36
C LYS A 94 17.41 -28.72 14.20
N LEU A 95 17.15 -27.59 13.56
CA LEU A 95 16.39 -26.48 14.13
C LEU A 95 15.01 -26.99 14.56
N THR A 96 14.63 -26.65 15.78
CA THR A 96 13.30 -26.95 16.35
C THR A 96 12.54 -25.69 16.70
N GLU A 97 13.24 -24.57 16.88
CA GLU A 97 12.67 -23.27 17.19
C GLU A 97 13.55 -22.19 16.59
N VAL A 98 12.93 -21.23 15.91
CA VAL A 98 13.59 -20.01 15.45
C VAL A 98 12.61 -18.87 15.66
N ARG A 99 13.07 -17.84 16.37
CA ARG A 99 12.34 -16.59 16.57
C ARG A 99 13.24 -15.43 16.19
N VAL A 100 12.78 -14.63 15.23
CA VAL A 100 13.45 -13.39 14.81
C VAL A 100 12.48 -12.26 15.07
N ALA A 101 12.84 -11.29 15.90
CA ALA A 101 11.96 -10.18 16.25
C ALA A 101 12.72 -8.87 16.40
N ASP A 102 12.07 -7.76 16.09
CA ASP A 102 12.61 -6.43 16.38
C ASP A 102 12.63 -6.16 17.90
N THR A 103 13.21 -5.03 18.31
CA THR A 103 13.26 -4.62 19.72
C THR A 103 11.90 -4.25 20.32
N LYS A 104 10.86 -4.08 19.50
CA LYS A 104 9.47 -3.81 19.92
C LYS A 104 8.66 -5.11 20.07
N GLY A 105 9.22 -6.25 19.65
CA GLY A 105 8.58 -7.56 19.70
C GLY A 105 7.87 -7.98 18.41
N THR A 106 7.93 -7.17 17.34
CA THR A 106 7.37 -7.54 16.03
C THR A 106 8.19 -8.67 15.43
N GLU A 107 7.55 -9.80 15.15
CA GLU A 107 8.22 -10.97 14.60
C GLU A 107 8.39 -10.88 13.09
N VAL A 108 9.51 -11.41 12.60
CA VAL A 108 9.76 -11.64 11.18
C VAL A 108 9.21 -13.02 10.84
N ALA A 109 8.18 -13.05 9.99
CA ALA A 109 7.64 -14.29 9.48
C ALA A 109 8.70 -15.07 8.69
N GLY A 110 8.75 -16.39 8.88
CA GLY A 110 9.70 -17.26 8.22
C GLY A 110 9.59 -18.71 8.68
N ASP A 111 10.13 -19.61 7.87
CA ASP A 111 9.94 -21.05 8.02
C ASP A 111 11.26 -21.80 8.21
N ILE A 112 11.21 -22.87 9.01
CA ILE A 112 12.27 -23.88 9.03
C ILE A 112 12.15 -24.75 7.78
N VAL A 113 13.16 -24.68 6.93
CA VAL A 113 13.23 -25.33 5.62
C VAL A 113 14.32 -26.42 5.60
N ARG A 114 14.46 -27.09 4.44
CA ARG A 114 15.48 -28.12 4.18
C ARG A 114 15.52 -29.21 5.25
N GLY A 115 14.34 -29.71 5.65
CA GLY A 115 14.20 -30.80 6.61
C GLY A 115 14.69 -30.49 8.02
N GLY A 116 14.77 -29.21 8.40
CA GLY A 116 15.21 -28.76 9.73
C GLY A 116 16.60 -28.13 9.76
N THR A 117 17.31 -28.02 8.63
CA THR A 117 18.72 -27.59 8.62
C THR A 117 18.92 -26.10 8.39
N ALA A 118 17.88 -25.38 7.97
CA ALA A 118 17.93 -23.95 7.75
C ALA A 118 16.59 -23.29 8.08
N TRP A 119 16.60 -22.00 8.39
CA TRP A 119 15.42 -21.16 8.45
C TRP A 119 15.54 -20.03 7.44
N GLN A 120 14.42 -19.62 6.85
CA GLN A 120 14.36 -18.58 5.83
C GLN A 120 13.20 -17.61 6.12
N PRO A 121 13.44 -16.28 6.11
CA PRO A 121 12.36 -15.33 6.25
C PRO A 121 11.47 -15.34 4.99
N GLU A 122 10.16 -15.14 5.16
CA GLU A 122 9.20 -15.08 4.05
C GLU A 122 9.44 -13.85 3.16
N LEU A 123 9.86 -12.74 3.78
CA LEU A 123 10.16 -11.46 3.15
C LEU A 123 11.52 -10.93 3.61
N HIS A 124 11.92 -9.80 3.05
CA HIS A 124 13.08 -9.03 3.52
C HIS A 124 12.86 -8.50 4.94
N LEU A 125 13.94 -8.09 5.58
CA LEU A 125 13.94 -7.39 6.86
C LEU A 125 13.64 -5.90 6.66
N ALA A 126 13.05 -5.26 7.67
CA ALA A 126 12.86 -3.82 7.69
C ALA A 126 14.23 -3.12 7.82
N ALA A 127 14.35 -1.90 7.26
CA ALA A 127 15.56 -1.11 7.40
C ALA A 127 15.65 -0.45 8.78
N SER A 128 16.83 0.08 9.12
CA SER A 128 17.10 0.80 10.38
C SER A 128 16.62 0.08 11.65
N THR A 129 16.58 -1.25 11.64
CA THR A 129 15.96 -2.07 12.67
C THR A 129 16.99 -2.98 13.32
N THR A 130 16.98 -3.01 14.65
CA THR A 130 17.73 -3.99 15.44
C THR A 130 16.86 -5.22 15.66
N TYR A 131 17.37 -6.38 15.24
CA TYR A 131 16.74 -7.68 15.39
C TYR A 131 17.43 -8.50 16.46
N LYS A 132 16.63 -9.28 17.19
CA LYS A 132 17.06 -10.36 18.08
C LYS A 132 16.66 -11.68 17.45
N VAL A 133 17.62 -12.58 17.32
CA VAL A 133 17.46 -13.95 16.85
C VAL A 133 17.63 -14.86 18.05
N HIS A 134 16.66 -15.73 18.27
CA HIS A 134 16.75 -16.90 19.15
C HIS A 134 16.57 -18.15 18.29
N ALA A 135 17.55 -19.05 18.30
CA ALA A 135 17.48 -20.28 17.51
C ALA A 135 17.92 -21.48 18.35
N VAL A 136 17.13 -22.54 18.31
CA VAL A 136 17.38 -23.79 19.04
C VAL A 136 17.46 -24.95 18.05
N ALA A 137 18.52 -25.75 18.15
CA ALA A 137 18.65 -27.02 17.46
C ALA A 137 18.75 -28.18 18.44
N LYS A 138 18.25 -29.35 18.03
CA LYS A 138 18.41 -30.61 18.76
C LYS A 138 19.26 -31.60 17.97
N ASP A 139 20.14 -32.32 18.66
CA ASP A 139 20.91 -33.41 18.06
C ASP A 139 20.11 -34.72 17.97
N ALA A 140 20.73 -35.78 17.45
CA ALA A 140 20.09 -37.09 17.30
C ALA A 140 19.65 -37.74 18.63
N HIS A 141 20.20 -37.28 19.76
CA HIS A 141 19.84 -37.74 21.10
C HIS A 141 18.82 -36.82 21.77
N GLY A 142 18.25 -35.86 21.05
CA GLY A 142 17.25 -34.91 21.54
C GLY A 142 17.81 -33.79 22.42
N ARG A 143 19.14 -33.66 22.52
CA ARG A 143 19.78 -32.63 23.36
C ARG A 143 19.80 -31.30 22.63
N ALA A 144 19.40 -30.23 23.32
CA ALA A 144 19.28 -28.90 22.75
C ALA A 144 20.60 -28.10 22.78
N SER A 145 20.78 -27.28 21.75
CA SER A 145 21.81 -26.24 21.63
C SER A 145 21.10 -24.97 21.17
N ALA A 146 21.30 -23.88 21.89
CA ALA A 146 20.65 -22.60 21.61
C ALA A 146 21.70 -21.55 21.24
N LYS A 147 21.31 -20.62 20.38
CA LYS A 147 22.11 -19.45 20.04
C LYS A 147 21.23 -18.21 19.96
N ASP A 148 21.64 -17.19 20.70
CA ASP A 148 21.09 -15.86 20.64
C ASP A 148 22.04 -14.95 19.87
N THR A 149 21.50 -14.06 19.05
CA THR A 149 22.27 -13.13 18.22
C THR A 149 21.46 -11.87 18.01
N THR A 150 22.11 -10.72 18.09
CA THR A 150 21.52 -9.41 17.79
C THR A 150 22.26 -8.79 16.62
N PHE A 151 21.56 -8.13 15.71
CA PHE A 151 22.20 -7.35 14.65
C PHE A 151 21.30 -6.17 14.25
N THR A 152 21.86 -5.18 13.59
CA THR A 152 21.16 -3.98 13.13
C THR A 152 21.30 -3.82 11.64
N THR A 153 20.16 -3.69 10.94
CA THR A 153 20.15 -3.45 9.50
C THR A 153 20.62 -2.04 9.15
N LEU A 154 21.04 -1.85 7.91
CA LEU A 154 21.45 -0.57 7.36
C LEU A 154 20.41 0.53 7.58
N VAL A 155 20.90 1.78 7.67
CA VAL A 155 20.09 2.99 7.66
C VAL A 155 20.11 3.57 6.24
N PRO A 156 18.98 3.59 5.51
CA PRO A 156 18.96 4.11 4.15
C PRO A 156 19.31 5.59 4.10
N LYS A 157 20.22 5.96 3.19
CA LYS A 157 20.54 7.37 2.91
C LYS A 157 19.54 8.02 1.94
N ASN A 158 18.86 7.20 1.15
CA ASN A 158 17.84 7.62 0.20
C ASN A 158 16.64 6.68 0.32
N THR A 159 15.44 7.23 0.20
CA THR A 159 14.21 6.44 0.25
C THR A 159 13.32 6.68 -0.96
N PHE A 160 12.38 5.76 -1.16
CA PHE A 160 11.24 5.92 -2.06
C PHE A 160 9.94 5.51 -1.37
N ILE A 161 8.83 6.05 -1.86
CA ILE A 161 7.46 5.66 -1.48
C ILE A 161 6.64 5.37 -2.73
N GLY A 162 5.68 4.45 -2.63
CA GLY A 162 4.56 4.32 -3.53
C GLY A 162 3.37 5.15 -3.01
N ARG A 163 2.98 6.18 -3.77
CA ARG A 163 1.69 6.86 -3.63
C ARG A 163 0.64 5.97 -4.26
N PHE A 164 -0.37 5.57 -3.52
CA PHE A 164 -1.35 4.60 -3.98
C PHE A 164 -2.74 5.22 -4.09
N THR A 165 -3.56 4.60 -4.93
CA THR A 165 -5.00 4.78 -4.95
C THR A 165 -5.64 3.42 -5.24
N PRO A 166 -6.79 3.06 -4.63
CA PRO A 166 -7.60 3.85 -3.69
C PRO A 166 -6.98 4.03 -2.30
N GLU A 167 -7.50 5.02 -1.56
CA GLU A 167 -7.13 5.27 -0.16
C GLU A 167 -7.80 4.29 0.82
N ASP A 168 -7.23 4.16 2.03
CA ASP A 168 -7.76 3.28 3.08
C ASP A 168 -9.18 3.70 3.51
N GLY A 169 -10.05 2.72 3.70
CA GLY A 169 -11.47 2.90 4.02
C GLY A 169 -12.35 3.42 2.88
N SER A 170 -11.79 3.71 1.70
CA SER A 170 -12.56 4.28 0.60
C SER A 170 -13.56 3.30 -0.02
N LYS A 171 -14.59 3.86 -0.66
CA LYS A 171 -15.56 3.12 -1.47
C LYS A 171 -15.55 3.67 -2.90
N VAL A 172 -15.21 2.82 -3.86
CA VAL A 172 -14.93 3.20 -5.25
C VAL A 172 -15.78 2.41 -6.25
N GLY A 173 -15.90 2.89 -7.48
CA GLY A 173 -16.62 2.21 -8.56
C GLY A 173 -15.88 0.98 -9.09
N VAL A 174 -16.59 0.19 -9.89
CA VAL A 174 -16.14 -1.13 -10.40
C VAL A 174 -14.96 -1.09 -11.36
N GLY A 175 -14.63 0.09 -11.91
CA GLY A 175 -13.49 0.27 -12.80
C GLY A 175 -12.19 0.68 -12.10
N MET A 176 -12.20 0.87 -10.77
CA MET A 176 -11.03 1.40 -10.07
C MET A 176 -9.89 0.38 -9.98
N PRO A 177 -8.72 0.59 -10.63
CA PRO A 177 -7.56 -0.26 -10.39
C PRO A 177 -6.94 0.07 -9.02
N VAL A 178 -6.07 -0.81 -8.51
CA VAL A 178 -5.08 -0.41 -7.51
C VAL A 178 -3.88 0.12 -8.28
N SER A 179 -3.51 1.38 -8.09
CA SER A 179 -2.40 2.02 -8.80
C SER A 179 -1.39 2.52 -7.78
N LEU A 180 -0.11 2.22 -7.96
CA LEU A 180 1.00 2.79 -7.22
C LEU A 180 1.88 3.62 -8.13
N ASN A 181 2.15 4.87 -7.75
CA ASN A 181 3.15 5.73 -8.37
C ASN A 181 4.31 5.96 -7.39
N PHE A 182 5.51 5.52 -7.77
CA PHE A 182 6.70 5.58 -6.95
C PHE A 182 7.37 6.95 -7.07
N SER A 183 7.81 7.51 -5.95
CA SER A 183 8.53 8.81 -5.91
C SER A 183 9.89 8.78 -6.59
N ARG A 184 10.39 7.59 -6.92
CA ARG A 184 11.63 7.34 -7.67
C ARG A 184 11.41 6.14 -8.59
N GLY A 185 11.91 6.23 -9.82
CA GLY A 185 11.88 5.10 -10.76
C GLY A 185 12.66 3.89 -10.22
N ILE A 186 12.05 2.72 -10.34
CA ILE A 186 12.51 1.42 -9.85
C ILE A 186 13.40 0.76 -10.91
N THR A 187 14.48 0.12 -10.49
CA THR A 187 15.38 -0.64 -11.38
C THR A 187 15.43 -2.13 -11.06
N ASP A 188 14.93 -2.53 -9.88
CA ASP A 188 14.64 -3.93 -9.55
C ASP A 188 13.13 -4.13 -9.31
N PRO A 189 12.33 -4.28 -10.39
CA PRO A 189 10.89 -4.43 -10.26
C PRO A 189 10.50 -5.71 -9.50
N LYS A 190 11.27 -6.80 -9.64
CA LYS A 190 10.98 -8.07 -8.97
C LYS A 190 11.11 -7.96 -7.45
N ALA A 191 12.07 -7.19 -6.94
CA ALA A 191 12.19 -6.94 -5.51
C ALA A 191 10.99 -6.18 -4.96
N VAL A 192 10.55 -5.14 -5.67
CA VAL A 192 9.38 -4.32 -5.28
C VAL A 192 8.08 -5.10 -5.38
N GLU A 193 7.87 -5.86 -6.46
CA GLU A 193 6.68 -6.70 -6.66
C GLU A 193 6.49 -7.72 -5.53
N ARG A 194 7.57 -8.37 -5.04
CA ARG A 194 7.48 -9.30 -3.91
C ARG A 194 7.00 -8.63 -2.61
N GLY A 195 7.27 -7.33 -2.46
CA GLY A 195 6.80 -6.51 -1.34
C GLY A 195 5.39 -5.97 -1.52
N ILE A 196 4.70 -6.25 -2.63
CA ILE A 196 3.35 -5.73 -2.89
C ILE A 196 2.40 -6.89 -3.12
N LYS A 197 1.32 -6.91 -2.35
CA LYS A 197 0.27 -7.92 -2.50
C LYS A 197 -1.08 -7.24 -2.61
N VAL A 198 -1.87 -7.63 -3.61
CA VAL A 198 -3.27 -7.21 -3.75
C VAL A 198 -4.14 -8.46 -3.70
N THR A 199 -5.09 -8.50 -2.76
CA THR A 199 -6.07 -9.59 -2.63
C THR A 199 -7.49 -9.05 -2.65
N ALA A 200 -8.44 -9.93 -2.96
CA ALA A 200 -9.85 -9.58 -3.01
C ALA A 200 -10.73 -10.65 -2.35
N GLU A 201 -11.86 -10.21 -1.82
CA GLU A 201 -12.93 -11.07 -1.29
C GLU A 201 -14.28 -10.64 -1.89
N PRO A 202 -14.98 -11.49 -2.65
CA PRO A 202 -14.59 -12.83 -3.10
C PRO A 202 -13.29 -12.85 -3.92
N ASP A 203 -12.60 -13.99 -3.92
CA ASP A 203 -11.33 -14.14 -4.63
C ASP A 203 -11.51 -14.00 -6.14
N VAL A 204 -10.56 -13.31 -6.77
CA VAL A 204 -10.47 -13.12 -8.21
C VAL A 204 -9.01 -12.98 -8.60
N GLU A 205 -8.65 -13.50 -9.77
CA GLU A 205 -7.30 -13.35 -10.29
C GLU A 205 -6.99 -11.87 -10.54
N ILE A 206 -5.93 -11.38 -9.90
CA ILE A 206 -5.42 -10.03 -10.05
C ILE A 206 -4.01 -10.12 -10.63
N ARG A 207 -3.75 -9.29 -11.64
CA ARG A 207 -2.44 -9.17 -12.29
C ARG A 207 -1.99 -7.72 -12.27
N HIS A 208 -0.68 -7.52 -12.18
CA HIS A 208 -0.07 -6.21 -12.20
C HIS A 208 0.51 -5.90 -13.58
N LYS A 209 0.62 -4.61 -13.92
CA LYS A 209 1.32 -4.11 -15.10
C LYS A 209 2.10 -2.85 -14.75
N TRP A 210 3.37 -2.83 -15.16
CA TRP A 210 4.19 -1.63 -15.09
C TRP A 210 3.90 -0.69 -16.25
N TYR A 211 3.81 0.60 -15.96
CA TYR A 211 3.97 1.67 -16.93
C TYR A 211 5.27 2.42 -16.63
N GLY A 212 6.19 2.42 -17.58
CA GLY A 212 7.55 2.89 -17.33
C GLY A 212 8.20 2.09 -16.20
N ASN A 213 8.86 2.77 -15.28
CA ASN A 213 9.49 2.16 -14.11
C ASN A 213 9.06 2.79 -12.78
N ASP A 214 8.03 3.64 -12.81
CA ASP A 214 7.57 4.41 -11.66
C ASP A 214 6.08 4.21 -11.39
N ARG A 215 5.35 3.46 -12.22
CA ARG A 215 3.95 3.14 -11.96
C ARG A 215 3.65 1.65 -12.11
N LEU A 216 2.95 1.11 -11.12
CA LEU A 216 2.49 -0.27 -11.08
C LEU A 216 0.99 -0.32 -10.80
N ASP A 217 0.23 -0.85 -11.75
CA ASP A 217 -1.22 -0.96 -11.65
C ASP A 217 -1.65 -2.42 -11.50
N PHE A 218 -2.71 -2.67 -10.74
CA PHE A 218 -3.30 -3.99 -10.53
C PHE A 218 -4.78 -3.95 -10.86
N ARG A 219 -5.26 -4.95 -11.58
CA ARG A 219 -6.68 -5.20 -11.82
C ARG A 219 -6.95 -6.67 -12.13
N PRO A 220 -8.21 -7.11 -11.97
CA PRO A 220 -8.69 -8.35 -12.58
C PRO A 220 -8.94 -8.19 -14.09
N GLU A 221 -9.25 -9.30 -14.76
CA GLU A 221 -9.53 -9.31 -16.20
C GLU A 221 -10.73 -8.42 -16.55
N LYS A 222 -11.83 -8.56 -15.78
CA LYS A 222 -13.09 -7.82 -15.94
C LYS A 222 -13.23 -6.79 -14.82
N TYR A 223 -14.17 -5.86 -14.95
CA TYR A 223 -14.48 -4.94 -13.84
C TYR A 223 -14.78 -5.69 -12.55
N TRP A 224 -14.42 -5.07 -11.43
CA TRP A 224 -14.63 -5.64 -10.11
C TRP A 224 -16.11 -5.94 -9.87
N ALA A 225 -16.39 -7.04 -9.17
CA ALA A 225 -17.75 -7.33 -8.72
C ALA A 225 -18.18 -6.32 -7.63
N PRO A 226 -19.43 -5.82 -7.65
CA PRO A 226 -19.94 -4.97 -6.57
C PRO A 226 -19.85 -5.64 -5.20
N GLY A 227 -19.42 -4.89 -4.19
CA GLY A 227 -19.26 -5.39 -2.82
C GLY A 227 -17.93 -6.09 -2.53
N THR A 228 -17.08 -6.31 -3.54
CA THR A 228 -15.74 -6.88 -3.33
C THR A 228 -14.93 -6.02 -2.35
N LYS A 229 -14.29 -6.66 -1.37
CA LYS A 229 -13.32 -6.02 -0.48
C LYS A 229 -11.94 -6.27 -1.04
N VAL A 230 -11.15 -5.21 -1.24
CA VAL A 230 -9.79 -5.31 -1.77
C VAL A 230 -8.81 -4.88 -0.69
N THR A 231 -7.73 -5.64 -0.53
CA THR A 231 -6.62 -5.33 0.37
C THR A 231 -5.34 -5.16 -0.43
N LEU A 232 -4.69 -4.00 -0.29
CA LEU A 232 -3.33 -3.73 -0.74
C LEU A 232 -2.39 -3.81 0.49
N THR A 233 -1.42 -4.70 0.45
CA THR A 233 -0.33 -4.78 1.42
C THR A 233 0.95 -4.29 0.79
N LEU A 234 1.57 -3.30 1.43
CA LEU A 234 2.91 -2.79 1.12
C LEU A 234 3.85 -3.25 2.22
N ALA A 235 4.74 -4.17 1.89
CA ALA A 235 5.93 -4.51 2.65
C ALA A 235 7.13 -4.01 1.84
N LEU A 236 7.35 -2.69 1.85
CA LEU A 236 8.41 -2.03 1.10
C LEU A 236 9.52 -1.51 1.99
N ASP A 237 9.30 -1.42 3.31
CA ASP A 237 10.33 -1.04 4.27
C ASP A 237 11.53 -1.99 4.18
N GLY A 238 12.68 -1.47 3.76
CA GLY A 238 13.88 -2.27 3.54
C GLY A 238 13.96 -2.94 2.17
N VAL A 239 13.00 -2.77 1.27
CA VAL A 239 13.17 -3.19 -0.13
C VAL A 239 14.09 -2.22 -0.85
N GLU A 240 15.19 -2.71 -1.41
CA GLU A 240 16.00 -1.92 -2.35
C GLU A 240 15.31 -1.91 -3.73
N GLY A 241 14.70 -0.77 -4.09
CA GLY A 241 14.04 -0.63 -5.39
C GLY A 241 15.01 -0.24 -6.51
N ARG A 242 16.16 0.33 -6.12
CA ARG A 242 17.30 0.69 -6.98
C ARG A 242 18.54 0.88 -6.10
N PRO A 243 19.76 0.83 -6.68
CA PRO A 243 20.99 0.89 -5.90
C PRO A 243 21.03 2.04 -4.88
N GLY A 244 21.13 1.70 -3.60
CA GLY A 244 21.22 2.63 -2.47
C GLY A 244 19.93 3.37 -2.11
N VAL A 245 18.77 2.99 -2.66
CA VAL A 245 17.48 3.63 -2.39
C VAL A 245 16.46 2.58 -1.95
N TYR A 246 15.96 2.74 -0.74
CA TYR A 246 15.12 1.75 -0.06
C TYR A 246 13.70 2.25 0.13
N GLY A 247 12.73 1.34 0.14
CA GLY A 247 11.37 1.68 0.53
C GLY A 247 11.29 1.94 2.03
N GLU A 248 10.31 2.75 2.42
CA GLU A 248 10.06 3.12 3.84
C GLU A 248 8.65 2.74 4.31
N GLN A 249 7.85 2.08 3.46
CA GLN A 249 6.44 1.80 3.74
C GLN A 249 6.21 0.35 4.15
N ALA A 250 5.71 0.15 5.36
CA ALA A 250 5.00 -1.05 5.79
C ALA A 250 3.53 -0.65 6.08
N LYS A 251 2.60 -0.96 5.16
CA LYS A 251 1.19 -0.51 5.24
C LYS A 251 0.23 -1.58 4.74
N THR A 252 -0.97 -1.59 5.31
CA THR A 252 -2.12 -2.33 4.75
C THR A 252 -3.24 -1.34 4.51
N VAL A 253 -3.79 -1.37 3.30
CA VAL A 253 -4.83 -0.48 2.80
C VAL A 253 -6.01 -1.34 2.40
N ARG A 254 -7.22 -1.00 2.85
CA ARG A 254 -8.44 -1.74 2.57
C ARG A 254 -9.48 -0.80 1.99
N PHE A 255 -10.11 -1.22 0.90
CA PHE A 255 -11.20 -0.45 0.30
C PHE A 255 -12.29 -1.40 -0.21
N THR A 256 -13.46 -0.83 -0.50
CA THR A 256 -14.63 -1.60 -0.94
C THR A 256 -15.08 -1.15 -2.31
N ILE A 257 -15.38 -2.11 -3.18
CA ILE A 257 -16.02 -1.87 -4.47
C ILE A 257 -17.51 -1.60 -4.23
N GLY A 258 -17.98 -0.46 -4.73
CA GLY A 258 -19.35 -0.01 -4.64
C GLY A 258 -20.27 -0.70 -5.63
N ARG A 259 -21.31 0.02 -6.04
CA ARG A 259 -22.26 -0.42 -7.07
C ARG A 259 -21.60 -0.45 -8.45
N SER A 260 -22.17 -1.17 -9.40
CA SER A 260 -21.74 -1.10 -10.79
C SER A 260 -22.37 0.11 -11.48
N GLN A 261 -21.56 1.02 -12.00
CA GLN A 261 -22.03 2.09 -12.87
C GLN A 261 -21.08 2.30 -14.04
N VAL A 262 -21.65 2.22 -15.26
CA VAL A 262 -20.97 2.47 -16.52
C VAL A 262 -21.82 3.44 -17.34
N SER A 263 -21.19 4.53 -17.78
CA SER A 263 -21.84 5.57 -18.57
C SER A 263 -21.33 5.51 -20.00
N TYR A 264 -22.22 5.25 -20.95
CA TYR A 264 -21.86 5.08 -22.36
C TYR A 264 -22.11 6.38 -23.10
N VAL A 265 -21.04 7.03 -23.52
CA VAL A 265 -21.05 8.21 -24.38
C VAL A 265 -20.97 7.76 -25.83
N ASP A 266 -21.93 8.22 -26.63
CA ASP A 266 -21.89 8.13 -28.07
C ASP A 266 -21.66 9.55 -28.62
N ALA A 267 -20.46 9.78 -29.14
CA ALA A 267 -20.06 11.10 -29.63
C ALA A 267 -20.78 11.49 -30.93
N ARG A 268 -21.29 10.52 -31.70
CA ARG A 268 -22.06 10.77 -32.93
C ARG A 268 -23.52 11.04 -32.64
N ALA A 269 -24.10 10.34 -31.67
CA ALA A 269 -25.47 10.54 -31.23
C ALA A 269 -25.61 11.67 -30.19
N HIS A 270 -24.49 12.25 -29.73
CA HIS A 270 -24.44 13.33 -28.73
C HIS A 270 -25.18 12.99 -27.43
N THR A 271 -25.13 11.73 -26.99
CA THR A 271 -25.80 11.29 -25.76
C THR A 271 -24.88 10.49 -24.84
N MET A 272 -25.18 10.54 -23.56
CA MET A 272 -24.59 9.68 -22.53
C MET A 272 -25.68 8.87 -21.83
N ARG A 273 -25.63 7.55 -21.97
CA ARG A 273 -26.53 6.60 -21.30
C ARG A 273 -25.88 6.09 -20.02
N VAL A 274 -26.36 6.55 -18.87
CA VAL A 274 -25.88 6.16 -17.54
C VAL A 274 -26.57 4.87 -17.11
N THR A 275 -25.79 3.80 -16.97
CA THR A 275 -26.26 2.47 -16.60
C THR A 275 -25.76 2.11 -15.22
N ARG A 276 -26.65 1.64 -14.35
CA ARG A 276 -26.32 1.17 -13.01
C ARG A 276 -26.89 -0.22 -12.80
N ASP A 277 -26.04 -1.14 -12.35
CA ASP A 277 -26.40 -2.53 -12.09
C ASP A 277 -27.16 -3.16 -13.28
N GLY A 278 -26.67 -2.89 -14.49
CA GLY A 278 -27.24 -3.38 -15.76
C GLY A 278 -28.48 -2.63 -16.27
N LYS A 279 -29.03 -1.67 -15.52
CA LYS A 279 -30.24 -0.92 -15.91
C LYS A 279 -29.92 0.52 -16.28
N THR A 280 -30.53 1.02 -17.34
CA THR A 280 -30.40 2.43 -17.72
C THR A 280 -31.14 3.29 -16.70
N LEU A 281 -30.43 4.23 -16.07
CA LEU A 281 -31.02 5.20 -15.15
C LEU A 281 -31.46 6.47 -15.86
N LYS A 282 -30.64 6.95 -16.79
CA LYS A 282 -30.84 8.22 -17.48
C LYS A 282 -30.06 8.25 -18.78
N THR A 283 -30.63 8.89 -19.78
CA THR A 283 -29.90 9.33 -20.98
C THR A 283 -29.80 10.84 -20.92
N ILE A 284 -28.59 11.36 -21.07
CA ILE A 284 -28.28 12.79 -20.94
C ILE A 284 -27.76 13.30 -22.29
N PRO A 285 -28.33 14.39 -22.83
CA PRO A 285 -27.73 15.11 -23.96
C PRO A 285 -26.36 15.67 -23.58
N ILE A 286 -25.35 15.44 -24.43
CA ILE A 286 -23.97 15.88 -24.20
C ILE A 286 -23.46 16.72 -25.37
N THR A 287 -22.30 17.35 -25.19
CA THR A 287 -21.40 17.76 -26.27
C THR A 287 -20.06 17.09 -26.09
N ALA A 288 -19.50 16.47 -27.13
CA ALA A 288 -18.15 15.92 -27.11
C ALA A 288 -17.16 16.87 -27.83
N GLY A 289 -15.95 16.38 -28.10
CA GLY A 289 -14.86 17.10 -28.75
C GLY A 289 -15.13 17.47 -30.22
N ALA A 290 -14.85 18.72 -30.59
CA ALA A 290 -15.01 19.22 -31.95
C ALA A 290 -14.06 18.51 -32.95
N PRO A 291 -14.27 18.63 -34.28
CA PRO A 291 -13.47 17.90 -35.27
C PRO A 291 -11.94 18.09 -35.21
N ASN A 292 -11.46 19.21 -34.65
CA ASN A 292 -10.02 19.50 -34.47
C ASN A 292 -9.50 19.18 -33.04
N SER A 293 -10.37 18.70 -32.17
CA SER A 293 -10.11 18.44 -30.75
C SER A 293 -11.06 17.35 -30.24
N THR A 294 -11.07 16.23 -30.97
CA THR A 294 -12.01 15.12 -30.77
C THR A 294 -11.80 14.46 -29.40
N THR A 295 -12.84 13.80 -28.89
CA THR A 295 -12.77 13.09 -27.60
C THR A 295 -12.20 11.69 -27.82
N TYR A 296 -11.25 11.24 -27.01
CA TYR A 296 -10.77 9.86 -27.09
C TYR A 296 -11.90 8.83 -27.01
N ASN A 297 -11.81 7.78 -27.83
CA ASN A 297 -12.60 6.58 -27.64
C ASN A 297 -12.04 5.73 -26.49
N GLY A 298 -12.86 4.85 -25.94
CA GLY A 298 -12.43 3.83 -24.97
C GLY A 298 -13.01 3.99 -23.58
N GLN A 299 -12.50 3.18 -22.66
CA GLN A 299 -13.01 3.01 -21.31
C GLN A 299 -12.20 3.88 -20.35
N MET A 300 -12.83 4.91 -19.78
CA MET A 300 -12.15 5.87 -18.93
C MET A 300 -12.70 5.85 -17.50
N VAL A 301 -11.81 5.72 -16.52
CA VAL A 301 -12.17 5.63 -15.10
C VAL A 301 -12.17 7.04 -14.50
N ILE A 302 -13.23 7.37 -13.76
CA ILE A 302 -13.29 8.62 -13.00
C ILE A 302 -12.24 8.57 -11.89
N SER A 303 -11.14 9.31 -12.04
CA SER A 303 -10.04 9.32 -11.07
C SER A 303 -10.22 10.36 -9.98
N GLU A 304 -10.86 11.49 -10.30
CA GLU A 304 -11.02 12.64 -9.41
C GLU A 304 -12.39 13.28 -9.63
N LYS A 305 -12.90 13.96 -8.60
CA LYS A 305 -14.15 14.71 -8.65
C LYS A 305 -13.97 16.07 -7.98
N TYR A 306 -14.34 17.14 -8.69
CA TYR A 306 -14.28 18.51 -8.20
C TYR A 306 -15.67 19.16 -8.33
N PRO A 307 -16.26 19.69 -7.24
CA PRO A 307 -17.49 20.45 -7.34
C PRO A 307 -17.33 21.66 -8.25
N VAL A 308 -16.17 22.33 -8.18
CA VAL A 308 -15.74 23.39 -9.10
C VAL A 308 -14.22 23.29 -9.25
N THR A 309 -13.70 23.49 -10.46
CA THR A 309 -12.26 23.59 -10.72
C THR A 309 -11.98 24.58 -11.85
N ARG A 310 -10.77 25.16 -11.85
CA ARG A 310 -10.25 25.87 -13.02
C ARG A 310 -9.76 24.85 -14.06
N MET A 311 -10.11 25.05 -15.32
CA MET A 311 -9.57 24.29 -16.45
C MET A 311 -8.81 25.25 -17.38
N ASN A 312 -7.50 25.03 -17.52
CA ASN A 312 -6.62 25.86 -18.34
C ASN A 312 -5.96 24.98 -19.43
N GLY A 313 -6.16 25.35 -20.69
CA GLY A 313 -5.62 24.67 -21.88
C GLY A 313 -4.10 24.60 -21.91
N ASP A 314 -3.38 25.54 -21.27
CA ASP A 314 -1.91 25.50 -21.15
C ASP A 314 -1.43 24.25 -20.41
N THR A 315 -2.22 23.75 -19.46
CA THR A 315 -1.82 22.59 -18.63
C THR A 315 -1.89 21.27 -19.39
N VAL A 316 -2.52 21.26 -20.57
CA VAL A 316 -2.84 20.05 -21.34
C VAL A 316 -2.49 20.17 -22.82
N GLY A 317 -1.75 21.21 -23.22
CA GLY A 317 -1.21 21.34 -24.57
C GLY A 317 -2.12 22.04 -25.59
N TYR A 318 -3.17 22.74 -25.14
CA TYR A 318 -4.04 23.58 -25.97
C TYR A 318 -3.68 25.08 -25.92
N GLY A 319 -2.46 25.44 -25.48
CA GLY A 319 -1.88 26.79 -25.63
C GLY A 319 -2.84 27.98 -25.40
N GLY A 320 -3.41 28.08 -24.20
CA GLY A 320 -4.28 29.19 -23.80
C GLY A 320 -5.63 29.28 -24.52
N GLU A 321 -5.98 28.33 -25.39
CA GLU A 321 -7.26 28.33 -26.15
C GLU A 321 -8.50 28.40 -25.23
N TYR A 322 -8.36 27.96 -23.97
CA TYR A 322 -9.35 28.18 -22.94
C TYR A 322 -8.70 28.33 -21.56
N ASP A 323 -9.33 29.15 -20.72
CA ASP A 323 -9.01 29.29 -19.31
C ASP A 323 -10.30 29.64 -18.55
N ILE A 324 -10.97 28.60 -18.04
CA ILE A 324 -12.27 28.73 -17.40
C ILE A 324 -12.07 28.56 -15.90
N PRO A 325 -12.25 29.61 -15.08
CA PRO A 325 -11.88 29.60 -13.67
C PRO A 325 -12.79 28.74 -12.79
N ASP A 326 -14.03 28.50 -13.22
CA ASP A 326 -15.11 27.97 -12.40
C ASP A 326 -15.90 26.85 -13.12
N VAL A 327 -15.22 25.88 -13.73
CA VAL A 327 -15.88 24.72 -14.34
C VAL A 327 -16.56 23.86 -13.26
N PRO A 328 -17.89 23.74 -13.26
CA PRO A 328 -18.62 22.99 -12.24
C PRO A 328 -18.63 21.49 -12.51
N HIS A 329 -18.83 20.70 -11.45
CA HIS A 329 -19.11 19.26 -11.48
C HIS A 329 -18.12 18.45 -12.34
N ALA A 330 -16.83 18.81 -12.27
CA ALA A 330 -15.79 18.23 -13.09
C ALA A 330 -15.33 16.87 -12.54
N MET A 331 -15.23 15.87 -13.41
CA MET A 331 -14.76 14.52 -13.11
C MET A 331 -13.67 14.11 -14.10
N ARG A 332 -12.45 13.89 -13.60
CA ARG A 332 -11.29 13.60 -14.43
C ARG A 332 -11.36 12.18 -14.97
N LEU A 333 -11.11 12.03 -16.27
CA LEU A 333 -11.10 10.76 -17.00
C LEU A 333 -9.71 10.37 -17.50
N SER A 334 -8.83 11.35 -17.73
CA SER A 334 -7.47 11.10 -18.23
C SER A 334 -6.46 12.08 -17.63
N THR A 335 -5.19 11.66 -17.57
CA THR A 335 -4.08 12.54 -17.18
C THR A 335 -3.79 13.61 -18.24
N SER A 336 -4.11 13.33 -19.50
CA SER A 336 -3.98 14.31 -20.60
C SER A 336 -5.12 15.33 -20.68
N GLY A 337 -6.03 15.37 -19.71
CA GLY A 337 -6.99 16.47 -19.58
C GLY A 337 -8.43 16.21 -20.02
N THR A 338 -8.84 14.97 -20.27
CA THR A 338 -10.24 14.64 -20.57
C THR A 338 -11.06 14.65 -19.27
N PHE A 339 -12.20 15.35 -19.28
CA PHE A 339 -13.17 15.39 -18.19
C PHE A 339 -14.58 15.11 -18.69
N VAL A 340 -15.45 14.64 -17.80
CA VAL A 340 -16.88 14.97 -17.86
C VAL A 340 -17.12 16.15 -16.93
N HIS A 341 -17.78 17.20 -17.39
CA HIS A 341 -18.01 18.37 -16.55
C HIS A 341 -19.28 19.13 -16.91
N GLY A 342 -19.72 20.00 -16.00
CA GLY A 342 -20.76 20.96 -16.28
C GLY A 342 -20.28 22.09 -17.18
N ASN A 343 -21.13 22.50 -18.11
CA ASN A 343 -20.89 23.54 -19.09
C ASN A 343 -22.07 24.51 -19.05
N TYR A 344 -21.81 25.70 -18.53
CA TYR A 344 -22.78 26.79 -18.42
C TYR A 344 -22.66 27.84 -19.54
N TRP A 345 -21.59 27.77 -20.34
CA TRP A 345 -21.27 28.76 -21.36
C TRP A 345 -21.78 28.38 -22.75
N ALA A 346 -21.94 27.09 -23.03
CA ALA A 346 -22.55 26.63 -24.27
C ALA A 346 -24.05 26.89 -24.26
N GLY A 347 -24.57 27.33 -25.42
CA GLY A 347 -26.01 27.52 -25.59
C GLY A 347 -26.78 26.20 -25.42
N PRO A 348 -28.03 26.22 -24.95
CA PRO A 348 -28.81 24.99 -24.70
C PRO A 348 -28.95 24.07 -25.92
N GLY A 349 -28.95 24.62 -27.14
CA GLY A 349 -29.06 23.87 -28.39
C GLY A 349 -27.81 23.05 -28.75
N VAL A 350 -26.67 23.26 -28.09
CA VAL A 350 -25.44 22.49 -28.35
C VAL A 350 -25.57 21.05 -27.83
N PHE A 351 -26.14 20.88 -26.64
CA PHE A 351 -26.24 19.57 -25.98
C PHE A 351 -27.23 18.67 -26.73
N GLY A 352 -26.77 17.51 -27.18
CA GLY A 352 -27.56 16.57 -27.98
C GLY A 352 -27.53 16.81 -29.49
N ASN A 353 -26.82 17.83 -29.97
CA ASN A 353 -26.82 18.20 -31.38
C ASN A 353 -25.43 18.46 -31.99
N GLN A 354 -24.43 18.82 -31.19
CA GLN A 354 -23.12 19.20 -31.71
C GLN A 354 -22.00 18.79 -30.76
N ASN A 355 -20.84 18.47 -31.34
CA ASN A 355 -19.58 18.37 -30.62
C ASN A 355 -18.79 19.69 -30.74
N ALA A 356 -18.55 20.33 -29.61
CA ALA A 356 -18.02 21.70 -29.53
C ALA A 356 -16.94 21.88 -28.43
N SER A 357 -16.50 20.83 -27.76
CA SER A 357 -15.48 20.92 -26.69
C SER A 357 -14.06 20.68 -27.22
N HIS A 358 -13.05 20.91 -26.37
CA HIS A 358 -11.66 20.52 -26.63
C HIS A 358 -11.37 19.11 -26.08
N GLY A 359 -12.18 18.14 -26.46
CA GLY A 359 -12.02 16.73 -26.08
C GLY A 359 -12.76 16.31 -24.80
N CYS A 360 -13.32 17.23 -24.01
CA CYS A 360 -14.15 16.92 -22.85
C CYS A 360 -15.58 16.48 -23.21
N VAL A 361 -16.27 15.79 -22.30
CA VAL A 361 -17.71 15.53 -22.38
C VAL A 361 -18.45 16.59 -21.56
N GLY A 362 -19.08 17.54 -22.24
CA GLY A 362 -19.82 18.63 -21.61
C GLY A 362 -21.27 18.25 -21.33
N LEU A 363 -21.73 18.56 -20.12
CA LEU A 363 -23.12 18.41 -19.67
C LEU A 363 -23.69 19.80 -19.38
N ARG A 364 -24.97 20.04 -19.70
CA ARG A 364 -25.60 21.32 -19.38
C ARG A 364 -25.55 21.57 -17.87
N ASP A 365 -25.15 22.78 -17.48
CA ASP A 365 -25.07 23.20 -16.08
C ASP A 365 -25.32 24.70 -15.90
N ALA A 366 -25.28 25.15 -14.64
CA ALA A 366 -25.33 26.55 -14.24
C ALA A 366 -23.95 27.02 -13.74
N ARG A 367 -23.65 28.32 -13.92
CA ARG A 367 -22.41 28.92 -13.45
C ARG A 367 -22.26 28.71 -11.93
N GLY A 368 -21.07 28.31 -11.48
CA GLY A 368 -20.78 28.04 -10.08
C GLY A 368 -21.33 26.72 -9.51
N GLY A 369 -22.06 25.92 -10.30
CA GLY A 369 -22.47 24.55 -9.91
C GLY A 369 -23.52 24.46 -8.79
N GLY A 370 -24.18 25.56 -8.42
CA GLY A 370 -25.14 25.59 -7.31
C GLY A 370 -26.54 25.02 -7.63
N ASP A 371 -26.84 24.77 -8.91
CA ASP A 371 -28.15 24.27 -9.33
C ASP A 371 -28.18 22.74 -9.37
N SER A 372 -28.79 22.14 -8.35
CA SER A 372 -28.94 20.68 -8.24
C SER A 372 -29.88 20.04 -9.27
N SER A 373 -30.65 20.83 -10.03
CA SER A 373 -31.56 20.34 -11.05
C SER A 373 -30.88 20.05 -12.39
N THR A 374 -29.62 20.48 -12.56
CA THR A 374 -28.91 20.35 -13.84
C THR A 374 -28.49 18.91 -14.13
N PRO A 375 -28.40 18.51 -15.41
CA PRO A 375 -27.87 17.21 -15.79
C PRO A 375 -26.46 16.93 -15.26
N ALA A 376 -25.60 17.95 -15.24
CA ALA A 376 -24.25 17.84 -14.71
C ALA A 376 -24.24 17.57 -13.19
N SER A 377 -25.00 18.34 -12.41
CA SER A 377 -25.10 18.13 -10.95
C SER A 377 -25.65 16.75 -10.62
N TRP A 378 -26.70 16.32 -11.33
CA TRP A 378 -27.25 14.96 -11.19
C TRP A 378 -26.18 13.91 -11.47
N PHE A 379 -25.45 14.02 -12.59
CA PHE A 379 -24.45 13.02 -12.98
C PHE A 379 -23.31 12.96 -11.97
N TYR A 380 -22.81 14.12 -11.54
CA TYR A 380 -21.76 14.23 -10.53
C TYR A 380 -22.17 13.58 -9.20
N ASN A 381 -23.34 13.91 -8.68
CA ASN A 381 -23.85 13.34 -7.43
C ASN A 381 -24.15 11.83 -7.56
N SER A 382 -24.49 11.38 -8.76
CA SER A 382 -24.78 9.98 -9.06
C SER A 382 -23.54 9.13 -9.35
N SER A 383 -22.32 9.69 -9.34
CA SER A 383 -21.09 8.99 -9.72
C SER A 383 -20.11 8.85 -8.56
N LEU A 384 -19.31 7.78 -8.55
CA LEU A 384 -18.18 7.56 -7.66
C LEU A 384 -16.85 7.71 -8.40
N ILE A 385 -15.78 8.05 -7.65
CA ILE A 385 -14.42 7.76 -8.12
C ILE A 385 -14.35 6.25 -8.38
N GLY A 386 -13.82 5.85 -9.53
CA GLY A 386 -13.77 4.46 -9.98
C GLY A 386 -14.92 4.03 -10.91
N ASP A 387 -15.98 4.83 -11.07
CA ASP A 387 -17.01 4.55 -12.08
C ASP A 387 -16.43 4.75 -13.49
N VAL A 388 -16.99 4.07 -14.48
CA VAL A 388 -16.45 4.05 -15.85
C VAL A 388 -17.31 4.87 -16.79
N VAL A 389 -16.65 5.66 -17.65
CA VAL A 389 -17.24 6.33 -18.81
C VAL A 389 -16.64 5.69 -20.07
N VAL A 390 -17.49 5.07 -20.88
CA VAL A 390 -17.08 4.44 -22.15
C VAL A 390 -17.47 5.37 -23.29
N VAL A 391 -16.49 5.88 -24.03
CA VAL A 391 -16.73 6.72 -25.21
C VAL A 391 -16.59 5.89 -26.47
N SER A 392 -17.54 6.10 -27.39
CA SER A 392 -17.59 5.46 -28.71
C SER A 392 -18.01 6.45 -29.79
N HIS A 393 -17.74 6.07 -31.05
CA HIS A 393 -18.12 6.83 -32.25
C HIS A 393 -17.58 8.27 -32.29
N SER A 394 -16.44 8.52 -31.64
CA SER A 394 -15.66 9.73 -31.86
C SER A 394 -14.67 9.51 -33.01
N ASP A 395 -14.31 10.57 -33.73
CA ASP A 395 -13.30 10.53 -34.79
C ASP A 395 -11.85 10.54 -34.26
N ASP A 396 -11.66 10.29 -32.95
CA ASP A 396 -10.35 10.17 -32.30
C ASP A 396 -9.87 8.71 -32.18
N LYS A 397 -8.61 8.54 -31.79
CA LYS A 397 -8.03 7.24 -31.41
C LYS A 397 -8.58 6.72 -30.08
N GLN A 398 -8.29 5.45 -29.82
CA GLN A 398 -8.49 4.84 -28.51
C GLN A 398 -7.53 5.46 -27.49
N ILE A 399 -8.05 5.75 -26.30
CA ILE A 399 -7.22 6.23 -25.19
C ILE A 399 -6.16 5.19 -24.82
N GLN A 400 -4.94 5.68 -24.60
CA GLN A 400 -3.86 4.82 -24.12
C GLN A 400 -4.15 4.34 -22.70
N TRP A 401 -3.86 3.07 -22.43
CA TRP A 401 -4.19 2.43 -21.15
C TRP A 401 -3.54 3.12 -19.93
N TRP A 402 -2.35 3.69 -20.14
CA TRP A 402 -1.56 4.39 -19.12
C TRP A 402 -1.98 5.85 -18.91
N ASN A 403 -2.80 6.42 -19.81
CA ASN A 403 -3.28 7.79 -19.69
C ASN A 403 -4.43 7.84 -18.69
N GLY A 404 -4.16 8.27 -17.45
CA GLY A 404 -5.09 8.12 -16.32
C GLY A 404 -5.12 6.68 -15.80
N LEU A 405 -6.25 6.26 -15.24
CA LEU A 405 -6.46 4.94 -14.63
C LEU A 405 -7.10 3.94 -15.63
N ASN A 406 -6.71 4.04 -16.90
CA ASN A 406 -7.47 3.50 -18.03
C ASN A 406 -6.96 2.13 -18.52
N GLY A 407 -6.44 1.32 -17.60
CA GLY A 407 -5.83 0.01 -17.86
C GLY A 407 -6.72 -1.00 -18.61
N TRP A 408 -8.03 -0.75 -18.63
CA TRP A 408 -9.04 -1.58 -19.32
C TRP A 408 -9.00 -1.48 -20.85
N ASN A 409 -8.27 -0.51 -21.40
CA ASN A 409 -8.03 -0.39 -22.84
C ASN A 409 -6.84 -1.22 -23.33
N LEU A 410 -6.09 -1.86 -22.42
CA LEU A 410 -5.07 -2.86 -22.78
C LEU A 410 -5.72 -4.26 -22.75
N PRO A 411 -5.64 -5.04 -23.84
CA PRO A 411 -6.14 -6.41 -23.86
C PRO A 411 -5.54 -7.24 -22.71
N TRP A 412 -6.34 -8.12 -22.10
CA TRP A 412 -5.91 -8.88 -20.91
C TRP A 412 -4.65 -9.71 -21.14
N GLY A 413 -4.50 -10.31 -22.33
CA GLY A 413 -3.31 -11.06 -22.71
C GLY A 413 -2.02 -10.24 -22.65
N GLU A 414 -2.09 -8.96 -23.04
CA GLU A 414 -0.97 -8.01 -22.94
C GLU A 414 -0.81 -7.43 -21.52
N TRP A 415 -1.89 -7.41 -20.73
CA TRP A 415 -1.83 -6.97 -19.33
C TRP A 415 -1.07 -7.96 -18.44
N GLN A 416 -1.30 -9.26 -18.64
CA GLN A 416 -0.72 -10.31 -17.79
C GLN A 416 0.69 -10.76 -18.22
N SER A 417 1.19 -10.28 -19.36
CA SER A 417 2.56 -10.51 -19.84
C SER A 417 3.52 -9.50 -19.23
#